data_AF-A0AAQ3LRH9-F1
#
_entry.id   AF-A0AAQ3LRH9-F1
#
_cell.length_a   1.000
_cell.length_b   1.000
_cell.length_c   1.000
_cell.angle_alpha   90.00
_cell.angle_beta   90.00
_cell.angle_gamma   90.00
#
_symmetry.space_group_name_H-M   'P 1'
#
loop_
_entity.id
_entity.type
_entity.pdbx_description
1 polymer ?
#
loop_
_entity_poly.entity_id
_entity_poly.type
_entity_poly.pdbx_seq_one_letter_code
_entity_poly.pdbx_strand_id
1 'polypeptide(L)'
;MHTLQQLRSGELAGATRLDLSCGLREFPREIFELADSLEVLNLSGNALDSLPDDLGRLHRLKVLFCSANDFAELPAAVGDCPALSMVGFKSNRIERVPAAALPPALRWLILTDNRIATLPEELGRRPLQKLMLAGNRLEALPESMAACEGLELLRIAANRFQRLPAWLATLPRLAWLAYAGNPLCRLPALADSGIAALDWSELSLEGLIGEGASGVIHRAGWHQPDGSTRTVALKLFKGEVTSDGTPASEMAACLAAGRHAQLIEVLGRLAGHPQGRDGLVLELLDDAYRNLAGPPSLESCTRDVYPPGLRFELATALRLAASLAGLMAHLHGRGISHGDFYAHNILWREEGACLLGDFGAASFLPDDAVLAGALRRLEVRAFACLLEELLERSEALPGQASLRAALVELQRRCALPRVSERPDFGEIQAILRDLAARSQAFPQVR
;
A
#
# COMPACT_ATOMS: atom_id res chain seq x y z
N MET A 1 -9.67 0.69 23.77
CA MET A 1 -8.38 0.74 24.50
C MET A 1 -8.61 0.22 25.89
N HIS A 2 -7.74 -0.66 26.37
CA HIS A 2 -7.81 -1.20 27.74
C HIS A 2 -7.06 -0.27 28.69
N THR A 3 -7.36 -0.36 29.98
CA THR A 3 -6.66 0.43 31.01
C THR A 3 -5.68 -0.43 31.79
N LEU A 4 -4.67 0.21 32.38
CA LEU A 4 -3.72 -0.46 33.26
C LEU A 4 -4.41 -1.00 34.53
N GLN A 5 -5.48 -0.35 34.98
CA GLN A 5 -6.27 -0.80 36.12
C GLN A 5 -7.01 -2.12 35.82
N GLN A 6 -7.63 -2.26 34.65
CA GLN A 6 -8.28 -3.50 34.22
C GLN A 6 -7.29 -4.67 34.12
N LEU A 7 -6.07 -4.39 33.66
CA LEU A 7 -5.02 -5.40 33.66
C LEU A 7 -4.66 -5.82 35.09
N ARG A 8 -4.42 -4.85 35.98
CA ARG A 8 -4.01 -5.09 37.38
C ARG A 8 -5.09 -5.72 38.26
N SER A 9 -6.36 -5.53 37.93
CA SER A 9 -7.47 -6.15 38.66
C SER A 9 -7.75 -7.59 38.22
N GLY A 10 -7.09 -8.08 37.15
CA GLY A 10 -7.35 -9.39 36.56
C GLY A 10 -8.62 -9.44 35.70
N GLU A 11 -9.28 -8.30 35.43
CA GLU A 11 -10.49 -8.24 34.59
C GLU A 11 -10.25 -8.75 33.17
N LEU A 12 -9.00 -8.68 32.69
CA LEU A 12 -8.59 -9.10 31.36
C LEU A 12 -8.14 -10.57 31.29
N ALA A 13 -8.35 -11.37 32.34
CA ALA A 13 -7.97 -12.78 32.34
C ALA A 13 -8.57 -13.54 31.15
N GLY A 14 -7.73 -14.23 30.38
CA GLY A 14 -8.13 -14.96 29.17
C GLY A 14 -8.26 -14.10 27.91
N ALA A 15 -7.94 -12.80 27.95
CA ALA A 15 -7.99 -11.93 26.79
C ALA A 15 -6.98 -12.36 25.72
N THR A 16 -7.45 -12.48 24.47
CA THR A 16 -6.60 -12.77 23.30
C THR A 16 -5.98 -11.52 22.71
N ARG A 17 -6.49 -10.33 23.05
CA ARG A 17 -5.99 -9.03 22.60
C ARG A 17 -5.86 -8.06 23.76
N LEU A 18 -4.71 -7.40 23.85
CA LEU A 18 -4.45 -6.31 24.79
C LEU A 18 -3.97 -5.07 24.02
N ASP A 19 -4.58 -3.93 24.35
CA ASP A 19 -4.25 -2.61 23.79
C ASP A 19 -4.06 -1.63 24.94
N LEU A 20 -2.83 -1.17 25.17
CA LEU A 20 -2.50 -0.18 26.21
C LEU A 20 -1.78 1.01 25.57
N SER A 21 -2.37 2.20 25.72
CA SER A 21 -1.74 3.49 25.42
C SER A 21 -2.11 4.46 26.54
N CYS A 22 -1.30 4.44 27.59
CA CYS A 22 -1.55 5.18 28.83
C CYS A 22 -0.27 5.80 29.38
N GLY A 23 0.70 6.10 28.50
CA GLY A 23 1.97 6.71 28.86
C GLY A 23 2.92 5.76 29.59
N LEU A 24 2.90 4.47 29.23
CA LEU A 24 3.78 3.46 29.83
C LEU A 24 5.25 3.84 29.59
N ARG A 25 6.05 3.83 30.65
CA ARG A 25 7.52 3.98 30.57
C ARG A 25 8.25 2.65 30.71
N GLU A 26 7.56 1.66 31.26
CA GLU A 26 8.06 0.31 31.45
C GLU A 26 6.97 -0.69 31.06
N PHE A 27 7.39 -1.90 30.68
CA PHE A 27 6.48 -2.99 30.38
C PHE A 27 5.74 -3.47 31.65
N PRO A 28 4.41 -3.42 31.71
CA PRO A 28 3.65 -3.95 32.86
C PRO A 28 3.82 -5.46 32.99
N ARG A 29 4.41 -5.91 34.09
CA ARG A 29 4.68 -7.35 34.34
C ARG A 29 3.40 -8.18 34.40
N GLU A 30 2.28 -7.56 34.75
CA GLU A 30 0.94 -8.14 34.80
C GLU A 30 0.47 -8.66 33.42
N ILE A 31 1.05 -8.18 32.30
CA ILE A 31 0.78 -8.73 30.96
C ILE A 31 1.13 -10.23 30.90
N PHE A 32 2.13 -10.68 31.67
CA PHE A 32 2.50 -12.09 31.72
C PHE A 32 1.43 -12.99 32.35
N GLU A 33 0.44 -12.46 33.06
CA GLU A 33 -0.72 -13.22 33.54
C GLU A 33 -1.61 -13.67 32.39
N LEU A 34 -1.47 -13.06 31.20
CA LEU A 34 -2.21 -13.42 29.99
C LEU A 34 -1.44 -14.39 29.08
N ALA A 35 -0.28 -14.90 29.51
CA ALA A 35 0.63 -15.71 28.67
C ALA A 35 -0.05 -16.91 27.97
N ASP A 36 -1.05 -17.52 28.61
CA ASP A 36 -1.78 -18.68 28.10
C ASP A 36 -2.91 -18.31 27.11
N SER A 37 -3.16 -17.02 26.85
CA SER A 37 -4.28 -16.57 26.00
C SER A 37 -3.92 -15.46 25.01
N LEU A 38 -2.94 -14.62 25.33
CA LEU A 38 -2.67 -13.40 24.57
C LEU A 38 -2.05 -13.71 23.20
N GLU A 39 -2.73 -13.28 22.14
CA GLU A 39 -2.28 -13.43 20.76
C GLU A 39 -1.88 -12.10 20.12
N VAL A 40 -2.50 -10.99 20.55
CA VAL A 40 -2.26 -9.65 20.01
C VAL A 40 -1.93 -8.69 21.14
N LEU A 41 -0.72 -8.14 21.14
CA LEU A 41 -0.29 -7.14 22.09
C LEU A 41 0.04 -5.84 21.36
N ASN A 42 -0.65 -4.76 21.74
CA ASN A 42 -0.41 -3.43 21.23
C ASN A 42 -0.09 -2.48 22.38
N LEU A 43 1.16 -2.02 22.38
CA LEU A 43 1.75 -1.05 23.30
C LEU A 43 2.14 0.24 22.56
N SER A 44 1.50 0.53 21.42
CA SER A 44 1.81 1.74 20.64
C SER A 44 1.35 3.02 21.35
N GLY A 45 2.06 4.13 21.11
CA GLY A 45 1.74 5.42 21.71
C GLY A 45 2.02 5.47 23.21
N ASN A 46 3.19 4.98 23.62
CA ASN A 46 3.70 5.06 24.98
C ASN A 46 5.12 5.66 24.95
N ALA A 47 5.88 5.53 26.03
CA ALA A 47 7.26 5.99 26.18
C ALA A 47 8.18 4.83 26.57
N LEU A 48 7.96 3.64 25.97
CA LEU A 48 8.79 2.46 26.19
C LEU A 48 10.10 2.60 25.40
N ASP A 49 11.22 2.25 26.03
CA ASP A 49 12.53 2.18 25.38
C ASP A 49 13.09 0.74 25.33
N SER A 50 12.44 -0.19 26.04
CA SER A 50 12.87 -1.56 26.23
C SER A 50 11.66 -2.51 26.38
N LEU A 51 11.91 -3.80 26.14
CA LEU A 51 11.01 -4.91 26.45
C LEU A 51 11.75 -5.89 27.37
N PRO A 52 11.04 -6.61 28.25
CA PRO A 52 11.69 -7.52 29.18
C PRO A 52 12.31 -8.73 28.45
N ASP A 53 13.47 -9.19 28.91
CA ASP A 53 14.19 -10.33 28.33
C ASP A 53 13.37 -11.64 28.34
N ASP A 54 12.38 -11.76 29.22
CA ASP A 54 11.47 -12.90 29.32
C ASP A 54 10.18 -12.73 28.50
N LEU A 55 10.17 -11.86 27.47
CA LEU A 55 9.00 -11.65 26.60
C LEU A 55 8.49 -12.94 25.96
N GLY A 56 9.40 -13.88 25.63
CA GLY A 56 9.09 -15.20 25.07
C GLY A 56 8.13 -16.06 25.92
N ARG A 57 7.89 -15.70 27.20
CA ARG A 57 6.84 -16.29 28.04
C ARG A 57 5.45 -16.18 27.41
N LEU A 58 5.21 -15.14 26.62
CA LEU A 58 3.98 -14.95 25.83
C LEU A 58 3.99 -15.87 24.60
N HIS A 59 4.00 -17.19 24.85
CA HIS A 59 4.21 -18.24 23.85
C HIS A 59 3.09 -18.32 22.79
N ARG A 60 1.93 -17.70 23.03
CA ARG A 60 0.83 -17.56 22.06
C ARG A 60 0.83 -16.25 21.28
N LEU A 61 1.76 -15.34 21.56
CA LEU A 61 1.79 -14.02 20.94
C LEU A 61 2.11 -14.13 19.44
N LYS A 62 1.17 -13.69 18.61
CA LYS A 62 1.27 -13.69 17.14
C LYS A 62 1.55 -12.31 16.57
N VAL A 63 1.07 -11.26 17.24
CA VAL A 63 1.18 -9.86 16.80
C VAL A 63 1.67 -8.97 17.94
N LEU A 64 2.72 -8.20 17.68
CA LEU A 64 3.28 -7.21 18.60
C LEU A 64 3.39 -5.84 17.91
N PHE A 65 2.73 -4.83 18.48
CA PHE A 65 2.85 -3.44 18.06
C PHE A 65 3.40 -2.56 19.17
N CYS A 66 4.51 -1.87 18.89
CA CYS A 66 5.20 -0.92 19.78
C CYS A 66 5.51 0.38 19.01
N SER A 67 4.59 0.86 18.17
CA SER A 67 4.81 2.06 17.35
C SER A 67 4.70 3.33 18.20
N ALA A 68 5.34 4.43 17.81
CA ALA A 68 5.34 5.70 18.57
C ALA A 68 5.76 5.49 20.04
N ASN A 69 7.00 5.04 20.22
CA ASN A 69 7.69 4.83 21.49
C ASN A 69 9.12 5.40 21.38
N ASP A 70 10.00 5.10 22.33
CA ASP A 70 11.37 5.64 22.40
C ASP A 70 12.47 4.59 22.12
N PHE A 71 12.15 3.46 21.46
CA PHE A 71 13.12 2.39 21.17
C PHE A 71 14.28 2.87 20.28
N ALA A 72 15.52 2.67 20.75
CA ALA A 72 16.75 2.94 19.99
C ALA A 72 17.28 1.71 19.22
N GLU A 73 16.84 0.51 19.59
CA GLU A 73 17.09 -0.74 18.88
C GLU A 73 15.83 -1.61 18.87
N LEU A 74 15.71 -2.54 17.92
CA LEU A 74 14.69 -3.58 17.99
C LEU A 74 15.08 -4.59 19.09
N PRO A 75 14.28 -4.76 20.17
CA PRO A 75 14.71 -5.58 21.31
C PRO A 75 14.92 -7.05 20.94
N ALA A 76 16.03 -7.65 21.39
CA ALA A 76 16.34 -9.06 21.12
C ALA A 76 15.23 -10.01 21.60
N ALA A 77 14.59 -9.70 22.73
CA ALA A 77 13.48 -10.47 23.31
C ALA A 77 12.28 -10.68 22.36
N VAL A 78 12.14 -9.84 21.32
CA VAL A 78 11.12 -10.03 20.28
C VAL A 78 11.32 -11.36 19.57
N GLY A 79 12.56 -11.74 19.26
CA GLY A 79 12.85 -12.98 18.54
C GLY A 79 12.69 -14.25 19.37
N ASP A 80 12.57 -14.13 20.70
CA ASP A 80 12.31 -15.25 21.60
C ASP A 80 10.84 -15.69 21.61
N CYS A 81 9.95 -14.96 20.92
CA CYS A 81 8.54 -15.31 20.79
C CYS A 81 8.31 -16.25 19.59
N PRO A 82 8.06 -17.56 19.80
CA PRO A 82 8.11 -18.56 18.72
C PRO A 82 6.94 -18.43 17.72
N ALA A 83 5.78 -17.99 18.19
CA ALA A 83 4.56 -17.81 17.37
C ALA A 83 4.46 -16.41 16.73
N LEU A 84 5.41 -15.51 17.04
CA LEU A 84 5.32 -14.12 16.63
C LEU A 84 5.59 -14.00 15.14
N SER A 85 4.57 -13.55 14.41
CA SER A 85 4.59 -13.46 12.94
C SER A 85 4.46 -12.05 12.42
N MET A 86 3.96 -11.12 13.25
CA MET A 86 3.80 -9.72 12.92
C MET A 86 4.41 -8.82 13.99
N VAL A 87 5.32 -7.95 13.57
CA VAL A 87 6.07 -7.04 14.45
C VAL A 87 6.00 -5.65 13.86
N GLY A 88 5.56 -4.67 14.65
CA GLY A 88 5.52 -3.27 14.22
C GLY A 88 6.07 -2.28 15.24
N PHE A 89 7.12 -1.57 14.86
CA PHE A 89 7.81 -0.53 15.64
C PHE A 89 7.93 0.76 14.80
N LYS A 90 6.82 1.20 14.18
CA LYS A 90 6.80 2.44 13.38
C LYS A 90 7.08 3.67 14.27
N SER A 91 7.74 4.70 13.73
CA SER A 91 7.94 5.99 14.40
C SER A 91 8.59 5.84 15.77
N ASN A 92 9.75 5.19 15.78
CA ASN A 92 10.63 5.07 16.94
C ASN A 92 11.97 5.77 16.61
N ARG A 93 13.06 5.40 17.28
CA ARG A 93 14.41 5.91 17.00
C ARG A 93 15.37 4.75 16.71
N ILE A 94 14.85 3.65 16.16
CA ILE A 94 15.62 2.41 15.98
C ILE A 94 16.77 2.67 15.01
N GLU A 95 17.99 2.44 15.47
CA GLU A 95 19.22 2.51 14.67
C GLU A 95 19.75 1.11 14.36
N ARG A 96 19.43 0.12 15.20
CA ARG A 96 19.94 -1.26 15.11
C ARG A 96 18.82 -2.29 15.11
N VAL A 97 18.94 -3.26 14.20
CA VAL A 97 18.09 -4.44 14.13
C VAL A 97 18.98 -5.67 14.32
N PRO A 98 19.15 -6.19 15.55
CA PRO A 98 19.96 -7.38 15.76
C PRO A 98 19.29 -8.62 15.19
N ALA A 99 20.08 -9.58 14.69
CA ALA A 99 19.58 -10.84 14.15
C ALA A 99 18.69 -11.62 15.15
N ALA A 100 19.04 -11.54 16.44
CA ALA A 100 18.30 -12.16 17.53
C ALA A 100 16.88 -11.59 17.71
N ALA A 101 16.60 -10.35 17.26
CA ALA A 101 15.28 -9.76 17.35
C ALA A 101 14.32 -10.19 16.24
N LEU A 102 14.73 -11.11 15.35
CA LEU A 102 13.92 -11.59 14.23
C LEU A 102 13.30 -12.96 14.57
N PRO A 103 11.99 -13.03 14.90
CA PRO A 103 11.31 -14.30 15.17
C PRO A 103 11.41 -15.27 13.99
N PRO A 104 11.44 -16.59 14.24
CA PRO A 104 11.49 -17.58 13.17
C PRO A 104 10.24 -17.56 12.27
N ALA A 105 9.07 -17.22 12.82
CA ALA A 105 7.80 -17.15 12.10
C ALA A 105 7.50 -15.77 11.49
N LEU A 106 8.48 -14.84 11.45
CA LEU A 106 8.28 -13.45 11.02
C LEU A 106 7.84 -13.37 9.56
N ARG A 107 6.59 -12.95 9.34
CA ARG A 107 5.96 -12.75 8.03
C ARG A 107 5.77 -11.27 7.70
N TRP A 108 5.52 -10.44 8.71
CA TRP A 108 5.23 -9.02 8.55
C TRP A 108 6.06 -8.19 9.52
N LEU A 109 6.96 -7.37 8.99
CA LEU A 109 7.80 -6.45 9.76
C LEU A 109 7.55 -4.99 9.35
N ILE A 110 7.19 -4.15 10.32
CA ILE A 110 7.01 -2.70 10.15
C ILE A 110 8.06 -1.95 10.98
N LEU A 111 8.99 -1.30 10.30
CA LEU A 111 10.02 -0.43 10.87
C LEU A 111 10.03 0.95 10.20
N THR A 112 8.91 1.36 9.61
CA THR A 112 8.71 2.68 9.01
C THR A 112 9.09 3.79 9.97
N ASP A 113 9.69 4.87 9.46
CA ASP A 113 10.01 6.08 10.21
C ASP A 113 10.90 5.79 11.42
N ASN A 114 12.14 5.37 11.13
CA ASN A 114 13.19 5.06 12.10
C ASN A 114 14.53 5.61 11.58
N ARG A 115 15.65 5.13 12.12
CA ARG A 115 17.00 5.63 11.81
C ARG A 115 17.92 4.52 11.32
N ILE A 116 17.35 3.43 10.80
CA ILE A 116 18.06 2.21 10.44
C ILE A 116 18.96 2.47 9.22
N ALA A 117 20.24 2.18 9.36
CA ALA A 117 21.22 2.28 8.26
C ALA A 117 21.50 0.92 7.59
N THR A 118 21.40 -0.18 8.33
CA THR A 118 21.63 -1.54 7.84
C THR A 118 20.65 -2.54 8.47
N LEU A 119 20.41 -3.64 7.78
CA LEU A 119 19.62 -4.78 8.26
C LEU A 119 20.52 -6.02 8.34
N PRO A 120 20.21 -6.99 9.22
CA PRO A 120 20.99 -8.22 9.34
C PRO A 120 20.69 -9.21 8.19
N GLU A 121 21.67 -10.04 7.82
CA GLU A 121 21.53 -11.06 6.76
C GLU A 121 20.51 -12.16 7.14
N GLU A 122 20.25 -12.36 8.42
CA GLU A 122 19.25 -13.33 8.89
C GLU A 122 17.82 -12.98 8.46
N LEU A 123 17.58 -11.74 8.02
CA LEU A 123 16.29 -11.32 7.47
C LEU A 123 15.94 -12.14 6.22
N GLY A 124 16.93 -12.50 5.40
CA GLY A 124 16.75 -13.35 4.22
C GLY A 124 16.28 -14.77 4.51
N ARG A 125 16.38 -15.23 5.77
CA ARG A 125 15.93 -16.57 6.21
C ARG A 125 14.51 -16.58 6.76
N ARG A 126 13.85 -15.42 6.85
CA ARG A 126 12.50 -15.30 7.41
C ARG A 126 11.45 -15.48 6.31
N PRO A 127 10.29 -16.08 6.62
CA PRO A 127 9.21 -16.27 5.67
C PRO A 127 8.43 -14.97 5.41
N LEU A 128 9.14 -13.89 5.08
CA LEU A 128 8.57 -12.56 4.92
C LEU A 128 7.58 -12.52 3.75
N GLN A 129 6.48 -11.80 3.99
CA GLN A 129 5.46 -11.45 3.02
C GLN A 129 5.32 -9.93 2.89
N LYS A 130 5.47 -9.21 4.00
CA LYS A 130 5.30 -7.76 4.05
C LYS A 130 6.42 -7.09 4.84
N LEU A 131 7.14 -6.17 4.20
CA LEU A 131 8.26 -5.45 4.81
C LEU A 131 8.13 -3.94 4.58
N MET A 132 7.94 -3.21 5.67
CA MET A 132 7.76 -1.76 5.66
C MET A 132 8.98 -1.08 6.29
N LEU A 133 9.79 -0.41 5.47
CA LEU A 133 11.06 0.23 5.83
C LEU A 133 11.13 1.69 5.39
N ALA A 134 10.01 2.28 4.96
CA ALA A 134 9.98 3.66 4.48
C ALA A 134 10.43 4.65 5.58
N GLY A 135 11.12 5.74 5.21
CA GLY A 135 11.58 6.74 6.18
C GLY A 135 12.70 6.23 7.08
N ASN A 136 13.74 5.64 6.49
CA ASN A 136 14.94 5.18 7.20
C ASN A 136 16.20 5.77 6.56
N ARG A 137 17.37 5.23 6.89
CA ARG A 137 18.68 5.66 6.36
C ARG A 137 19.36 4.56 5.54
N LEU A 138 18.60 3.60 5.01
CA LEU A 138 19.11 2.44 4.29
C LEU A 138 19.71 2.86 2.95
N GLU A 139 20.90 2.33 2.65
CA GLU A 139 21.56 2.50 1.35
C GLU A 139 21.46 1.24 0.49
N ALA A 140 21.28 0.09 1.13
CA ALA A 140 21.14 -1.23 0.51
C ALA A 140 20.23 -2.13 1.37
N LEU A 141 19.72 -3.20 0.76
CA LEU A 141 19.12 -4.33 1.45
C LEU A 141 20.14 -5.48 1.51
N PRO A 142 20.11 -6.34 2.54
CA PRO A 142 20.95 -7.54 2.61
C PRO A 142 20.82 -8.43 1.37
N GLU A 143 21.92 -8.96 0.87
CA GLU A 143 21.89 -9.82 -0.34
C GLU A 143 21.18 -11.15 -0.08
N SER A 144 21.18 -11.64 1.16
CA SER A 144 20.39 -12.81 1.57
C SER A 144 18.90 -12.68 1.31
N MET A 145 18.35 -11.46 1.21
CA MET A 145 16.94 -11.25 0.90
C MET A 145 16.55 -11.68 -0.52
N ALA A 146 17.52 -11.99 -1.39
CA ALA A 146 17.24 -12.70 -2.64
C ALA A 146 16.50 -14.04 -2.41
N ALA A 147 16.63 -14.65 -1.23
CA ALA A 147 15.94 -15.87 -0.83
C ALA A 147 14.51 -15.64 -0.29
N CYS A 148 14.04 -14.40 -0.14
CA CYS A 148 12.69 -14.08 0.34
C CYS A 148 11.63 -14.28 -0.77
N GLU A 149 11.51 -15.50 -1.29
CA GLU A 149 10.56 -15.84 -2.37
C GLU A 149 9.08 -15.59 -2.00
N GLY A 150 8.80 -15.54 -0.69
CA GLY A 150 7.49 -15.23 -0.13
C GLY A 150 7.12 -13.74 -0.10
N LEU A 151 8.08 -12.83 -0.35
CA LEU A 151 7.88 -11.39 -0.18
C LEU A 151 6.95 -10.86 -1.27
N GLU A 152 5.86 -10.20 -0.85
CA GLU A 152 4.81 -9.69 -1.72
C GLU A 152 4.76 -8.15 -1.72
N LEU A 153 5.03 -7.52 -0.58
CA LEU A 153 5.00 -6.08 -0.41
C LEU A 153 6.30 -5.59 0.25
N LEU A 154 6.96 -4.62 -0.41
CA LEU A 154 8.15 -3.94 0.08
C LEU A 154 8.02 -2.41 -0.01
N ARG A 155 8.10 -1.72 1.12
CA ARG A 155 8.21 -0.24 1.16
C ARG A 155 9.59 0.17 1.62
N ILE A 156 10.35 0.80 0.74
CA ILE A 156 11.69 1.34 1.01
C ILE A 156 11.78 2.82 0.61
N ALA A 157 10.64 3.49 0.46
CA ALA A 157 10.57 4.91 0.12
C ALA A 157 11.28 5.78 1.19
N ALA A 158 11.72 6.98 0.81
CA ALA A 158 12.40 7.93 1.70
C ALA A 158 13.57 7.29 2.48
N ASN A 159 14.52 6.72 1.72
CA ASN A 159 15.77 6.16 2.23
C ASN A 159 16.95 6.78 1.44
N ARG A 160 18.11 6.11 1.37
CA ARG A 160 19.32 6.59 0.71
C ARG A 160 19.77 5.68 -0.44
N PHE A 161 18.87 4.88 -1.00
CA PHE A 161 19.20 3.97 -2.09
C PHE A 161 19.66 4.73 -3.34
N GLN A 162 20.87 4.44 -3.83
CA GLN A 162 21.35 4.93 -5.13
C GLN A 162 21.00 3.98 -6.29
N ARG A 163 20.72 2.72 -5.96
CA ARG A 163 20.31 1.66 -6.88
C ARG A 163 19.44 0.66 -6.14
N LEU A 164 18.55 0.00 -6.88
CA LEU A 164 17.81 -1.15 -6.38
C LEU A 164 18.67 -2.42 -6.54
N PRO A 165 18.65 -3.36 -5.57
CA PRO A 165 19.24 -4.68 -5.75
C PRO A 165 18.62 -5.42 -6.95
N ALA A 166 19.46 -6.07 -7.76
CA ALA A 166 19.00 -6.74 -8.99
C ALA A 166 18.03 -7.90 -8.71
N TRP A 167 18.19 -8.57 -7.57
CA TRP A 167 17.32 -9.68 -7.16
C TRP A 167 15.88 -9.25 -6.84
N LEU A 168 15.59 -7.97 -6.61
CA LEU A 168 14.20 -7.51 -6.41
C LEU A 168 13.34 -7.83 -7.64
N ALA A 169 13.91 -7.63 -8.82
CA ALA A 169 13.26 -7.90 -10.10
C ALA A 169 13.12 -9.40 -10.41
N THR A 170 13.65 -10.29 -9.55
CA THR A 170 13.54 -11.74 -9.70
C THR A 170 12.62 -12.38 -8.67
N LEU A 171 12.13 -11.63 -7.68
CA LEU A 171 11.27 -12.18 -6.64
C LEU A 171 9.91 -12.61 -7.22
N PRO A 172 9.52 -13.89 -7.06
CA PRO A 172 8.37 -14.44 -7.77
C PRO A 172 7.03 -13.93 -7.27
N ARG A 173 6.97 -13.39 -6.04
CA ARG A 173 5.71 -12.92 -5.43
C ARG A 173 5.65 -11.42 -5.21
N LEU A 174 6.76 -10.69 -5.36
CA LEU A 174 6.78 -9.25 -5.14
C LEU A 174 5.86 -8.57 -6.16
N ALA A 175 4.91 -7.80 -5.63
CA ALA A 175 3.82 -7.19 -6.38
C ALA A 175 3.71 -5.69 -6.11
N TRP A 176 3.96 -5.29 -4.86
CA TRP A 176 3.82 -3.91 -4.40
C TRP A 176 5.16 -3.40 -3.88
N LEU A 177 5.82 -2.57 -4.68
CA LEU A 177 7.13 -2.00 -4.38
C LEU A 177 7.04 -0.48 -4.41
N ALA A 178 7.40 0.18 -3.29
CA ALA A 178 7.53 1.63 -3.23
C ALA A 178 8.96 2.03 -2.85
N TYR A 179 9.56 2.91 -3.63
CA TYR A 179 10.94 3.37 -3.45
C TYR A 179 11.14 4.86 -3.76
N ALA A 180 10.06 5.63 -3.90
CA ALA A 180 10.13 7.06 -4.11
C ALA A 180 10.86 7.78 -2.96
N GLY A 181 11.39 8.98 -3.22
CA GLY A 181 12.15 9.74 -2.22
C GLY A 181 13.54 9.16 -1.90
N ASN A 182 14.02 8.21 -2.71
CA ASN A 182 15.42 7.77 -2.72
C ASN A 182 16.22 8.53 -3.79
N PRO A 183 17.54 8.71 -3.63
CA PRO A 183 18.40 9.31 -4.65
C PRO A 183 18.28 8.72 -6.06
N LEU A 184 17.98 7.42 -6.16
CA LEU A 184 17.76 6.73 -7.44
C LEU A 184 16.47 7.15 -8.17
N CYS A 185 15.48 7.66 -7.45
CA CYS A 185 14.15 7.99 -7.97
C CYS A 185 14.00 9.52 -8.06
N ARG A 186 14.41 10.08 -9.20
CA ARG A 186 14.34 11.53 -9.44
C ARG A 186 12.91 11.94 -9.77
N LEU A 187 12.44 13.00 -9.12
CA LEU A 187 11.16 13.60 -9.46
C LEU A 187 11.29 14.44 -10.74
N PRO A 188 10.29 14.41 -11.63
CA PRO A 188 10.25 15.31 -12.77
C PRO A 188 10.06 16.76 -12.31
N ALA A 189 10.47 17.72 -13.15
CA ALA A 189 10.20 19.11 -12.89
C ALA A 189 8.69 19.37 -12.94
N LEU A 190 8.11 19.84 -11.83
CA LEU A 190 6.67 20.10 -11.72
C LEU A 190 6.17 21.16 -12.72
N ALA A 191 7.05 22.06 -13.16
CA ALA A 191 6.75 23.09 -14.16
C ALA A 191 6.31 22.50 -15.52
N ASP A 192 6.73 21.28 -15.84
CA ASP A 192 6.44 20.63 -17.12
C ASP A 192 5.09 19.91 -17.12
N SER A 193 4.37 19.89 -15.99
CA SER A 193 3.07 19.20 -15.88
C SER A 193 1.96 19.88 -16.68
N GLY A 194 2.09 21.17 -17.02
CA GLY A 194 1.06 21.95 -17.69
C GLY A 194 -0.22 22.15 -16.86
N ILE A 195 -0.20 21.81 -15.58
CA ILE A 195 -1.34 21.95 -14.66
C ILE A 195 -1.30 23.34 -14.04
N ALA A 196 -2.45 24.02 -14.05
CA ALA A 196 -2.59 25.38 -13.56
C ALA A 196 -2.31 25.47 -12.05
N ALA A 197 -1.64 26.55 -11.63
CA ALA A 197 -1.58 26.94 -10.23
C ALA A 197 -2.88 27.67 -9.87
N LEU A 198 -3.57 27.20 -8.84
CA LEU A 198 -4.79 27.80 -8.32
C LEU A 198 -4.47 28.48 -7.00
N ASP A 199 -4.77 29.77 -6.91
CA ASP A 199 -4.51 30.54 -5.70
C ASP A 199 -5.48 30.12 -4.58
N TRP A 200 -4.96 30.02 -3.35
CA TRP A 200 -5.77 29.70 -2.18
C TRP A 200 -7.00 30.63 -2.02
N SER A 201 -6.87 31.89 -2.41
CA SER A 201 -7.96 32.88 -2.34
C SER A 201 -9.13 32.57 -3.29
N GLU A 202 -8.93 31.74 -4.31
CA GLU A 202 -9.98 31.28 -5.21
C GLU A 202 -10.81 30.12 -4.62
N LEU A 203 -10.42 29.60 -3.46
CA LEU A 203 -11.04 28.44 -2.83
C LEU A 203 -11.74 28.80 -1.52
N SER A 204 -12.95 28.30 -1.36
CA SER A 204 -13.69 28.32 -0.09
C SER A 204 -13.77 26.90 0.49
N LEU A 205 -13.13 26.68 1.64
CA LEU A 205 -13.22 25.40 2.36
C LEU A 205 -14.64 25.20 2.91
N GLU A 206 -15.25 24.05 2.62
CA GLU A 206 -16.59 23.72 3.13
C GLU A 206 -16.52 22.70 4.28
N GLY A 207 -16.05 21.49 4.00
CA GLY A 207 -16.07 20.40 4.97
C GLY A 207 -15.08 19.28 4.67
N LEU A 208 -14.72 18.51 5.69
CA LEU A 208 -13.83 17.35 5.56
C LEU A 208 -14.61 16.19 4.92
N ILE A 209 -14.08 15.62 3.84
CA ILE A 209 -14.68 14.48 3.13
C ILE A 209 -13.80 13.23 3.15
N GLY A 210 -12.54 13.34 3.56
CA GLY A 210 -11.66 12.19 3.74
C GLY A 210 -10.37 12.55 4.45
N GLU A 211 -9.75 11.57 5.11
CA GLU A 211 -8.45 11.71 5.73
C GLU A 211 -7.65 10.42 5.54
N GLY A 212 -6.39 10.55 5.12
CA GLY A 212 -5.47 9.44 4.93
C GLY A 212 -4.09 9.72 5.50
N ALA A 213 -3.17 8.80 5.23
CA ALA A 213 -1.78 8.90 5.68
C ALA A 213 -1.05 10.12 5.09
N SER A 214 -1.32 10.45 3.81
CA SER A 214 -0.63 11.54 3.12
C SER A 214 -1.31 12.91 3.20
N GLY A 215 -2.57 12.99 3.65
CA GLY A 215 -3.30 14.23 3.60
C GLY A 215 -4.73 14.19 4.14
N VAL A 216 -5.35 15.36 4.13
CA VAL A 216 -6.77 15.58 4.41
C VAL A 216 -7.45 16.11 3.15
N ILE A 217 -8.60 15.55 2.82
CA ILE A 217 -9.40 15.89 1.65
C ILE A 217 -10.62 16.65 2.11
N HIS A 218 -10.78 17.86 1.60
CA HIS A 218 -11.91 18.74 1.86
C HIS A 218 -12.76 18.90 0.61
N ARG A 219 -14.07 19.02 0.80
CA ARG A 219 -14.93 19.66 -0.18
C ARG A 219 -14.64 21.16 -0.16
N ALA A 220 -14.50 21.76 -1.34
CA ALA A 220 -14.28 23.19 -1.48
C ALA A 220 -15.04 23.76 -2.68
N GLY A 221 -15.44 25.02 -2.58
CA GLY A 221 -15.94 25.80 -3.71
C GLY A 221 -14.79 26.51 -4.41
N TRP A 222 -14.61 26.26 -5.70
CA TRP A 222 -13.63 26.97 -6.54
C TRP A 222 -14.33 28.06 -7.34
N HIS A 223 -14.02 29.31 -7.00
CA HIS A 223 -14.57 30.51 -7.62
C HIS A 223 -13.93 30.74 -8.99
N GLN A 224 -14.75 30.67 -10.04
CA GLN A 224 -14.29 30.86 -11.42
C GLN A 224 -14.27 32.36 -11.79
N PRO A 225 -13.44 32.77 -12.76
CA PRO A 225 -13.40 34.15 -13.25
C PRO A 225 -14.72 34.65 -13.84
N ASP A 226 -15.61 33.74 -14.28
CA ASP A 226 -16.94 34.07 -14.80
C ASP A 226 -18.00 34.31 -13.71
N GLY A 227 -17.60 34.24 -12.43
CA GLY A 227 -18.47 34.41 -11.27
C GLY A 227 -19.20 33.13 -10.85
N SER A 228 -19.06 32.03 -11.59
CA SER A 228 -19.58 30.73 -11.16
C SER A 228 -18.72 30.10 -10.07
N THR A 229 -19.25 29.13 -9.35
CA THR A 229 -18.49 28.35 -8.36
C THR A 229 -18.63 26.88 -8.70
N ARG A 230 -17.49 26.20 -8.90
CA ARG A 230 -17.42 24.75 -9.13
C ARG A 230 -17.09 24.06 -7.82
N THR A 231 -17.86 23.07 -7.42
CA THR A 231 -17.49 22.23 -6.27
C THR A 231 -16.38 21.27 -6.66
N VAL A 232 -15.32 21.21 -5.83
CA VAL A 232 -14.11 20.43 -6.06
C VAL A 232 -13.69 19.68 -4.79
N ALA A 233 -12.79 18.71 -4.95
CA ALA A 233 -12.12 18.05 -3.84
C ALA A 233 -10.70 18.63 -3.69
N LEU A 234 -10.40 19.24 -2.55
CA LEU A 234 -9.09 19.77 -2.23
C LEU A 234 -8.35 18.79 -1.31
N LYS A 235 -7.30 18.14 -1.83
CA LYS A 235 -6.38 17.33 -1.04
C LYS A 235 -5.23 18.22 -0.54
N LEU A 236 -5.16 18.43 0.77
CA LEU A 236 -4.03 19.09 1.43
C LEU A 236 -3.09 18.03 1.99
N PHE A 237 -1.82 18.11 1.61
CA PHE A 237 -0.80 17.17 2.07
C PHE A 237 -0.34 17.47 3.50
N LYS A 238 -0.04 16.41 4.25
CA LYS A 238 0.62 16.49 5.58
C LYS A 238 2.14 16.56 5.38
N GLY A 239 2.86 17.31 6.22
CA GLY A 239 4.28 17.65 6.00
C GLY A 239 5.32 16.55 6.30
N GLU A 240 4.93 15.28 6.43
CA GLU A 240 5.81 14.20 6.90
C GLU A 240 5.91 13.04 5.90
N VAL A 241 6.93 12.20 6.07
CA VAL A 241 7.09 10.94 5.36
C VAL A 241 5.97 9.98 5.77
N THR A 242 5.27 9.38 4.80
CA THR A 242 4.23 8.38 5.06
C THR A 242 4.83 6.97 5.04
N SER A 243 4.00 5.95 5.30
CA SER A 243 4.37 4.54 5.10
C SER A 243 4.77 4.21 3.67
N ASP A 244 4.37 5.05 2.72
CA ASP A 244 4.33 4.71 1.29
C ASP A 244 5.24 5.63 0.46
N GLY A 245 5.51 6.84 0.94
CA GLY A 245 6.38 7.78 0.27
C GLY A 245 6.40 9.16 0.89
N THR A 246 6.81 10.14 0.10
CA THR A 246 6.71 11.55 0.49
C THR A 246 5.53 12.20 -0.23
N PRO A 247 4.86 13.17 0.38
CA PRO A 247 3.79 13.92 -0.29
C PRO A 247 4.24 14.58 -1.59
N ALA A 248 5.51 15.03 -1.66
CA ALA A 248 6.09 15.58 -2.88
C ALA A 248 6.17 14.54 -4.01
N SER A 249 6.53 13.29 -3.68
CA SER A 249 6.55 12.19 -4.64
C SER A 249 5.14 11.83 -5.13
N GLU A 250 4.17 11.76 -4.22
CA GLU A 250 2.77 11.51 -4.56
C GLU A 250 2.23 12.61 -5.48
N MET A 251 2.42 13.88 -5.11
CA MET A 251 2.00 15.01 -5.93
C MET A 251 2.64 14.97 -7.32
N ALA A 252 3.95 14.74 -7.41
CA ALA A 252 4.65 14.62 -8.68
C ALA A 252 4.10 13.47 -9.53
N ALA A 253 3.81 12.31 -8.93
CA ALA A 253 3.25 11.18 -9.63
C ALA A 253 1.82 11.45 -10.14
N CYS A 254 0.94 12.06 -9.33
CA CYS A 254 -0.40 12.48 -9.75
C CYS A 254 -0.36 13.43 -10.95
N LEU A 255 0.55 14.41 -10.92
CA LEU A 255 0.70 15.40 -11.99
C LEU A 255 1.28 14.76 -13.26
N ALA A 256 2.35 13.95 -13.11
CA ALA A 256 3.01 13.28 -14.22
C ALA A 256 2.15 12.17 -14.84
N ALA A 257 1.23 11.56 -14.08
CA ALA A 257 0.27 10.59 -14.59
C ALA A 257 -0.65 11.21 -15.64
N GLY A 258 -0.89 12.53 -15.59
CA GLY A 258 -1.70 13.30 -16.52
C GLY A 258 -3.13 12.77 -16.68
N ARG A 259 -3.81 13.17 -17.75
CA ARG A 259 -5.22 12.78 -17.97
C ARG A 259 -5.35 11.32 -18.43
N HIS A 260 -6.29 10.60 -17.83
CA HIS A 260 -6.73 9.27 -18.23
C HIS A 260 -8.16 9.04 -17.71
N ALA A 261 -8.99 8.29 -18.45
CA ALA A 261 -10.40 8.08 -18.11
C ALA A 261 -10.65 7.30 -16.80
N GLN A 262 -9.61 6.63 -16.30
CA GLN A 262 -9.62 5.86 -15.05
C GLN A 262 -8.83 6.55 -13.92
N LEU A 263 -8.51 7.83 -14.05
CA LEU A 263 -7.90 8.64 -13.00
C LEU A 263 -8.84 9.75 -12.58
N ILE A 264 -8.78 10.12 -11.30
CA ILE A 264 -9.42 11.34 -10.80
C ILE A 264 -8.74 12.53 -11.46
N GLU A 265 -9.51 13.41 -12.11
CA GLU A 265 -8.91 14.56 -12.80
C GLU A 265 -8.26 15.52 -11.80
N VAL A 266 -6.98 15.84 -12.04
CA VAL A 266 -6.28 16.92 -11.36
C VAL A 266 -6.60 18.23 -12.08
N LEU A 267 -7.36 19.10 -11.42
CA LEU A 267 -7.81 20.39 -11.95
C LEU A 267 -6.74 21.47 -11.78
N GLY A 268 -5.95 21.39 -10.71
CA GLY A 268 -4.92 22.37 -10.42
C GLY A 268 -4.04 21.99 -9.23
N ARG A 269 -2.88 22.66 -9.15
CA ARG A 269 -2.02 22.62 -7.97
C ARG A 269 -2.32 23.83 -7.10
N LEU A 270 -2.44 23.62 -5.80
CA LEU A 270 -2.64 24.71 -4.86
C LEU A 270 -1.39 25.60 -4.76
N ALA A 271 -1.60 26.92 -4.78
CA ALA A 271 -0.59 27.93 -4.48
C ALA A 271 -1.07 28.86 -3.35
N GLY A 272 -0.14 29.46 -2.61
CA GLY A 272 -0.47 30.52 -1.65
C GLY A 272 -1.20 30.08 -0.38
N HIS A 273 -1.16 28.79 0.00
CA HIS A 273 -1.77 28.34 1.25
C HIS A 273 -1.19 29.09 2.48
N PRO A 274 -1.99 29.63 3.42
CA PRO A 274 -1.51 30.49 4.52
C PRO A 274 -0.45 29.85 5.43
N GLN A 275 -0.49 28.53 5.55
CA GLN A 275 0.46 27.73 6.34
C GLN A 275 1.55 27.07 5.48
N GLY A 276 1.67 27.43 4.19
CA GLY A 276 2.66 26.85 3.28
C GLY A 276 2.46 25.36 2.97
N ARG A 277 1.22 24.86 3.01
CA ARG A 277 0.92 23.46 2.69
C ARG A 277 0.77 23.29 1.17
N ASP A 278 1.35 22.22 0.64
CA ASP A 278 1.06 21.77 -0.71
C ASP A 278 -0.33 21.12 -0.78
N GLY A 279 -0.96 21.20 -1.94
CA GLY A 279 -2.24 20.55 -2.19
C GLY A 279 -2.56 20.38 -3.66
N LEU A 280 -3.50 19.49 -3.94
CA LEU A 280 -4.08 19.26 -5.26
C LEU A 280 -5.57 19.55 -5.22
N VAL A 281 -6.03 20.29 -6.23
CA VAL A 281 -7.45 20.46 -6.52
C VAL A 281 -7.85 19.39 -7.53
N LEU A 282 -8.78 18.55 -7.12
CA LEU A 282 -9.25 17.38 -7.83
C LEU A 282 -10.72 17.55 -8.20
N GLU A 283 -11.16 16.84 -9.24
CA GLU A 283 -12.58 16.67 -9.48
C GLU A 283 -13.25 16.02 -8.26
N LEU A 284 -14.39 16.60 -7.85
CA LEU A 284 -15.22 15.99 -6.83
C LEU A 284 -16.04 14.86 -7.47
N LEU A 285 -15.89 13.65 -6.94
CA LEU A 285 -16.62 12.48 -7.41
C LEU A 285 -18.06 12.47 -6.90
N ASP A 286 -18.96 11.83 -7.67
CA ASP A 286 -20.33 11.58 -7.24
C ASP A 286 -20.39 10.51 -6.12
N ASP A 287 -21.49 10.49 -5.36
CA ASP A 287 -21.69 9.55 -4.25
C ASP A 287 -21.95 8.10 -4.72
N ALA A 288 -22.00 7.85 -6.03
CA ALA A 288 -22.19 6.50 -6.57
C ALA A 288 -20.87 5.70 -6.63
N TYR A 289 -19.72 6.37 -6.59
CA TYR A 289 -18.43 5.72 -6.44
C TYR A 289 -18.22 5.18 -5.02
N ARG A 290 -17.83 3.91 -4.92
CA ARG A 290 -17.46 3.25 -3.66
C ARG A 290 -16.17 2.47 -3.82
N ASN A 291 -15.45 2.21 -2.73
CA ASN A 291 -14.28 1.35 -2.76
C ASN A 291 -14.66 -0.06 -3.23
N LEU A 292 -13.85 -0.66 -4.08
CA LEU A 292 -14.05 -2.02 -4.59
C LEU A 292 -13.83 -3.07 -3.50
N ALA A 293 -12.90 -2.80 -2.57
CA ALA A 293 -12.62 -3.63 -1.40
C ALA A 293 -12.18 -2.78 -0.19
N GLY A 294 -12.10 -3.39 0.98
CA GLY A 294 -11.35 -2.89 2.12
C GLY A 294 -9.88 -3.32 2.08
N PRO A 295 -9.00 -2.65 2.84
CA PRO A 295 -7.56 -2.94 2.83
C PRO A 295 -7.25 -4.34 3.40
N PRO A 296 -6.02 -4.84 3.26
CA PRO A 296 -5.62 -6.12 3.82
C PRO A 296 -5.77 -6.19 5.35
N SER A 297 -6.13 -7.36 5.86
CA SER A 297 -6.27 -7.62 7.29
C SER A 297 -5.02 -8.26 7.90
N LEU A 298 -5.02 -8.44 9.22
CA LEU A 298 -3.97 -9.22 9.91
C LEU A 298 -3.89 -10.67 9.41
N GLU A 299 -5.03 -11.23 8.97
CA GLU A 299 -5.14 -12.60 8.48
C GLU A 299 -4.63 -12.72 7.04
N SER A 300 -5.10 -11.84 6.15
CA SER A 300 -4.74 -11.88 4.73
C SER A 300 -3.32 -11.36 4.46
N CYS A 301 -2.76 -10.55 5.37
CA CYS A 301 -1.45 -9.89 5.31
C CYS A 301 -1.32 -8.84 4.19
N THR A 302 -1.61 -9.26 2.96
CA THR A 302 -1.37 -8.52 1.71
C THR A 302 -2.53 -8.59 0.73
N ARG A 303 -3.59 -9.37 0.98
CA ARG A 303 -4.77 -9.45 0.09
C ARG A 303 -5.94 -8.63 0.62
N ASP A 304 -6.66 -7.95 -0.27
CA ASP A 304 -7.78 -7.08 0.11
C ASP A 304 -8.98 -7.86 0.64
N VAL A 305 -9.76 -7.21 1.51
CA VAL A 305 -10.94 -7.80 2.14
C VAL A 305 -12.19 -7.25 1.48
N TYR A 306 -12.94 -8.13 0.82
CA TYR A 306 -14.16 -7.75 0.11
C TYR A 306 -15.42 -7.96 0.96
N PRO A 307 -16.49 -7.19 0.72
CA PRO A 307 -17.79 -7.49 1.30
C PRO A 307 -18.23 -8.93 0.96
N PRO A 308 -18.65 -9.76 1.94
CA PRO A 308 -18.91 -11.19 1.72
C PRO A 308 -19.90 -11.50 0.58
N GLY A 309 -20.92 -10.64 0.42
CA GLY A 309 -21.96 -10.79 -0.59
C GLY A 309 -21.65 -10.13 -1.94
N LEU A 310 -20.50 -9.47 -2.12
CA LEU A 310 -20.21 -8.78 -3.37
C LEU A 310 -20.01 -9.81 -4.50
N ARG A 311 -20.78 -9.65 -5.58
CA ARG A 311 -20.69 -10.46 -6.79
C ARG A 311 -20.69 -9.58 -8.02
N PHE A 312 -20.03 -10.06 -9.07
CA PHE A 312 -19.95 -9.41 -10.37
C PHE A 312 -20.52 -10.31 -11.46
N GLU A 313 -21.19 -9.71 -12.44
CA GLU A 313 -21.25 -10.34 -13.74
C GLU A 313 -19.83 -10.47 -14.32
N LEU A 314 -19.55 -11.57 -15.01
CA LEU A 314 -18.25 -11.76 -15.65
C LEU A 314 -17.90 -10.62 -16.63
N ALA A 315 -18.91 -10.04 -17.29
CA ALA A 315 -18.73 -8.89 -18.17
C ALA A 315 -18.26 -7.63 -17.40
N THR A 316 -18.76 -7.42 -16.19
CA THR A 316 -18.32 -6.32 -15.31
C THR A 316 -16.88 -6.54 -14.85
N ALA A 317 -16.53 -7.76 -14.45
CA ALA A 317 -15.15 -8.11 -14.09
C ALA A 317 -14.18 -7.88 -15.26
N LEU A 318 -14.58 -8.26 -16.49
CA LEU A 318 -13.80 -8.02 -17.70
C LEU A 318 -13.62 -6.52 -17.98
N ARG A 319 -14.67 -5.71 -17.84
CA ARG A 319 -14.60 -4.25 -18.01
C ARG A 319 -13.63 -3.62 -17.01
N LEU A 320 -13.76 -3.95 -15.73
CA LEU A 320 -12.85 -3.48 -14.68
C LEU A 320 -11.39 -3.85 -15.00
N ALA A 321 -11.13 -5.12 -15.32
CA ALA A 321 -9.79 -5.59 -15.67
C ALA A 321 -9.22 -4.86 -16.89
N ALA A 322 -10.00 -4.67 -17.95
CA ALA A 322 -9.56 -4.00 -19.18
C ALA A 322 -9.25 -2.51 -18.95
N SER A 323 -10.13 -1.81 -18.22
CA SER A 323 -9.96 -0.40 -17.86
C SER A 323 -8.70 -0.17 -17.02
N LEU A 324 -8.48 -1.00 -16.01
CA LEU A 324 -7.33 -0.87 -15.10
C LEU A 324 -6.02 -1.33 -15.76
N ALA A 325 -6.03 -2.38 -16.58
CA ALA A 325 -4.86 -2.76 -17.37
C ALA A 325 -4.45 -1.64 -18.34
N GLY A 326 -5.44 -0.95 -18.94
CA GLY A 326 -5.19 0.21 -19.79
C GLY A 326 -4.58 1.38 -19.04
N LEU A 327 -5.07 1.65 -17.82
CA LEU A 327 -4.47 2.66 -16.96
C LEU A 327 -3.02 2.31 -16.58
N MET A 328 -2.75 1.07 -16.20
CA MET A 328 -1.38 0.68 -15.83
C MET A 328 -0.43 0.75 -17.03
N ALA A 329 -0.88 0.40 -18.24
CA ALA A 329 -0.12 0.60 -19.47
C ALA A 329 0.21 2.10 -19.69
N HIS A 330 -0.76 2.97 -19.45
CA HIS A 330 -0.60 4.42 -19.53
C HIS A 330 0.43 4.96 -18.51
N LEU A 331 0.33 4.57 -17.24
CA LEU A 331 1.28 4.95 -16.19
C LEU A 331 2.70 4.46 -16.53
N HIS A 332 2.85 3.21 -16.95
CA HIS A 332 4.13 2.63 -17.35
C HIS A 332 4.76 3.33 -18.55
N GLY A 333 3.92 3.75 -19.51
CA GLY A 333 4.31 4.56 -20.66
C GLY A 333 4.78 5.96 -20.29
N ARG A 334 4.32 6.49 -19.15
CA ARG A 334 4.79 7.75 -18.55
C ARG A 334 5.93 7.56 -17.54
N GLY A 335 6.50 6.36 -17.45
CA GLY A 335 7.63 6.09 -16.56
C GLY A 335 7.24 5.99 -15.08
N ILE A 336 5.97 5.73 -14.77
CA ILE A 336 5.46 5.67 -13.39
C ILE A 336 5.10 4.22 -13.06
N SER A 337 5.56 3.75 -11.90
CA SER A 337 5.02 2.56 -11.23
C SER A 337 4.11 3.02 -10.10
N HIS A 338 2.94 2.40 -9.94
CA HIS A 338 1.96 2.80 -8.93
C HIS A 338 2.39 2.36 -7.53
N GLY A 339 2.98 1.17 -7.39
CA GLY A 339 3.52 0.65 -6.13
C GLY A 339 2.47 0.17 -5.12
N ASP A 340 1.20 0.51 -5.35
CA ASP A 340 0.04 0.17 -4.48
C ASP A 340 -1.23 -0.15 -5.27
N PHE A 341 -1.08 -0.87 -6.38
CA PHE A 341 -2.20 -1.26 -7.23
C PHE A 341 -3.05 -2.34 -6.54
N TYR A 342 -4.11 -1.90 -5.87
CA TYR A 342 -4.99 -2.68 -5.01
C TYR A 342 -6.46 -2.37 -5.27
N ALA A 343 -7.36 -3.30 -4.91
CA ALA A 343 -8.79 -3.09 -4.98
C ALA A 343 -9.30 -2.04 -4.00
N HIS A 344 -8.70 -1.91 -2.81
CA HIS A 344 -9.10 -0.85 -1.87
C HIS A 344 -8.77 0.57 -2.35
N ASN A 345 -7.85 0.70 -3.31
CA ASN A 345 -7.51 1.96 -3.98
C ASN A 345 -8.32 2.19 -5.26
N ILE A 346 -9.23 1.28 -5.61
CA ILE A 346 -10.11 1.40 -6.78
C ILE A 346 -11.51 1.81 -6.32
N LEU A 347 -11.95 2.97 -6.81
CA LEU A 347 -13.34 3.40 -6.76
C LEU A 347 -14.08 2.83 -7.96
N TRP A 348 -15.30 2.32 -7.74
CA TRP A 348 -16.11 1.74 -8.81
C TRP A 348 -17.60 2.02 -8.66
N ARG A 349 -18.34 1.86 -9.77
CA ARG A 349 -19.80 1.89 -9.86
C ARG A 349 -20.31 0.55 -10.39
N GLU A 350 -21.57 0.21 -10.10
CA GLU A 350 -22.16 -1.09 -10.45
C GLU A 350 -22.13 -1.41 -11.94
N GLU A 351 -22.16 -0.38 -12.80
CA GLU A 351 -22.08 -0.54 -14.25
C GLU A 351 -20.68 -0.96 -14.74
N GLY A 352 -19.67 -0.89 -13.87
CA GLY A 352 -18.27 -1.25 -14.14
C GLY A 352 -17.37 -0.07 -14.48
N ALA A 353 -17.84 1.18 -14.31
CA ALA A 353 -16.95 2.35 -14.33
C ALA A 353 -16.04 2.31 -13.11
N CYS A 354 -14.75 2.64 -13.29
CA CYS A 354 -13.79 2.64 -12.20
C CYS A 354 -12.75 3.76 -12.32
N LEU A 355 -12.21 4.15 -11.17
CA LEU A 355 -11.14 5.11 -11.01
C LEU A 355 -10.12 4.52 -10.04
N LEU A 356 -8.83 4.62 -10.36
CA LEU A 356 -7.74 4.30 -9.45
C LEU A 356 -7.27 5.59 -8.77
N GLY A 357 -7.09 5.51 -7.45
CA GLY A 357 -6.51 6.58 -6.64
C GLY A 357 -5.29 6.12 -5.86
N ASP A 358 -4.85 6.99 -4.95
CA ASP A 358 -3.71 6.79 -4.03
C ASP A 358 -2.35 6.55 -4.70
N PHE A 359 -1.69 7.64 -5.08
CA PHE A 359 -0.32 7.62 -5.59
C PHE A 359 0.72 7.73 -4.47
N GLY A 360 0.36 7.49 -3.20
CA GLY A 360 1.27 7.62 -2.06
C GLY A 360 2.52 6.75 -2.19
N ALA A 361 2.38 5.60 -2.86
CA ALA A 361 3.43 4.61 -3.11
C ALA A 361 4.15 4.77 -4.46
N ALA A 362 3.65 5.68 -5.31
CA ALA A 362 4.05 5.75 -6.69
C ALA A 362 5.52 6.17 -6.80
N SER A 363 6.23 5.51 -7.71
CA SER A 363 7.67 5.71 -7.92
C SER A 363 7.95 5.91 -9.41
N PHE A 364 8.86 6.83 -9.73
CA PHE A 364 9.36 6.98 -11.09
C PHE A 364 10.35 5.86 -11.41
N LEU A 365 10.13 5.20 -12.54
CA LEU A 365 10.99 4.14 -13.05
C LEU A 365 12.40 4.68 -13.32
N PRO A 366 13.45 3.89 -13.03
CA PRO A 366 14.82 4.30 -13.27
C PRO A 366 15.12 4.42 -14.78
N ASP A 367 16.14 5.20 -15.13
CA ASP A 367 16.59 5.38 -16.52
C ASP A 367 17.15 4.08 -17.15
N ASP A 368 17.57 3.12 -16.34
CA ASP A 368 17.99 1.79 -16.79
C ASP A 368 16.79 1.04 -17.39
N ALA A 369 16.77 0.91 -18.71
CA ALA A 369 15.68 0.28 -19.46
C ALA A 369 15.45 -1.19 -19.10
N VAL A 370 16.49 -1.93 -18.72
CA VAL A 370 16.38 -3.35 -18.33
C VAL A 370 15.70 -3.45 -16.98
N LEU A 371 16.17 -2.67 -16.00
CA LEU A 371 15.55 -2.63 -14.67
C LEU A 371 14.12 -2.09 -14.74
N ALA A 372 13.88 -1.00 -15.48
CA ALA A 372 12.55 -0.43 -15.68
C ALA A 372 11.60 -1.45 -16.31
N GLY A 373 12.04 -2.18 -17.34
CA GLY A 373 11.25 -3.25 -17.95
C GLY A 373 10.90 -4.36 -16.96
N ALA A 374 11.84 -4.75 -16.10
CA ALA A 374 11.61 -5.76 -15.09
C ALA A 374 10.66 -5.28 -13.98
N LEU A 375 10.78 -4.02 -13.53
CA LEU A 375 9.87 -3.42 -12.54
C LEU A 375 8.43 -3.30 -13.08
N ARG A 376 8.25 -2.98 -14.37
CA ARG A 376 6.93 -3.01 -15.00
C ARG A 376 6.29 -4.40 -14.94
N ARG A 377 7.06 -5.45 -15.27
CA ARG A 377 6.58 -6.86 -15.20
C ARG A 377 6.45 -7.38 -13.77
N LEU A 378 7.16 -6.78 -12.81
CA LEU A 378 6.97 -7.05 -11.40
C LEU A 378 5.56 -6.62 -10.95
N GLU A 379 5.14 -5.40 -11.31
CA GLU A 379 3.84 -4.83 -10.94
C GLU A 379 2.64 -5.56 -11.58
N VAL A 380 2.86 -6.31 -12.67
CA VAL A 380 1.85 -7.19 -13.27
C VAL A 380 1.35 -8.27 -12.29
N ARG A 381 2.15 -8.64 -11.27
CA ARG A 381 1.70 -9.55 -10.22
C ARG A 381 0.54 -8.96 -9.41
N ALA A 382 0.54 -7.66 -9.14
CA ALA A 382 -0.57 -6.99 -8.46
C ALA A 382 -1.86 -7.08 -9.28
N PHE A 383 -1.76 -6.94 -10.60
CA PHE A 383 -2.88 -7.19 -11.51
C PHE A 383 -3.35 -8.66 -11.50
N ALA A 384 -2.43 -9.61 -11.39
CA ALA A 384 -2.81 -11.02 -11.26
C ALA A 384 -3.61 -11.29 -9.97
N CYS A 385 -3.24 -10.66 -8.86
CA CYS A 385 -3.98 -10.73 -7.59
C CYS A 385 -5.38 -10.11 -7.73
N LEU A 386 -5.47 -8.91 -8.31
CA LEU A 386 -6.76 -8.25 -8.56
C LEU A 386 -7.66 -9.08 -9.48
N LEU A 387 -7.13 -9.61 -10.57
CA LEU A 387 -7.90 -10.41 -11.53
C LEU A 387 -8.39 -11.72 -10.90
N GLU A 388 -7.58 -12.37 -10.07
CA GLU A 388 -8.00 -13.52 -9.26
C GLU A 388 -9.17 -13.16 -8.34
N GLU A 389 -9.06 -12.05 -7.60
CA GLU A 389 -10.11 -11.59 -6.69
C GLU A 389 -11.42 -11.26 -7.42
N LEU A 390 -11.33 -10.60 -8.57
CA LEU A 390 -12.48 -10.33 -9.44
C LEU A 390 -13.12 -11.64 -9.94
N LEU A 391 -12.30 -12.62 -10.36
CA LEU A 391 -12.78 -13.89 -10.91
C LEU A 391 -13.45 -14.78 -9.86
N GLU A 392 -12.92 -14.82 -8.64
CA GLU A 392 -13.52 -15.51 -7.48
C GLU A 392 -14.93 -14.99 -7.16
N ARG A 393 -15.16 -13.70 -7.42
CA ARG A 393 -16.42 -13.00 -7.14
C ARG A 393 -17.30 -12.87 -8.37
N SER A 394 -16.86 -13.40 -9.51
CA SER A 394 -17.62 -13.36 -10.75
C SER A 394 -18.34 -14.68 -11.00
N GLU A 395 -19.59 -14.59 -11.44
CA GLU A 395 -20.36 -15.75 -11.90
C GLU A 395 -20.45 -15.73 -13.43
N ALA A 396 -20.16 -16.87 -14.05
CA ALA A 396 -20.29 -17.02 -15.49
C ALA A 396 -21.71 -17.47 -15.84
N LEU A 397 -22.36 -16.73 -16.74
CA LEU A 397 -23.62 -17.15 -17.32
C LEU A 397 -23.42 -18.30 -18.31
N PRO A 398 -24.48 -19.08 -18.65
CA PRO A 398 -24.40 -20.09 -19.70
C PRO A 398 -23.83 -19.51 -21.00
N GLY A 399 -22.85 -20.19 -21.60
CA GLY A 399 -22.13 -19.73 -22.80
C GLY A 399 -20.87 -18.90 -22.53
N GLN A 400 -20.58 -18.50 -21.29
CA GLN A 400 -19.39 -17.71 -20.94
C GLN A 400 -18.20 -18.53 -20.40
N ALA A 401 -18.28 -19.86 -20.46
CA ALA A 401 -17.23 -20.75 -19.94
C ALA A 401 -15.87 -20.52 -20.62
N SER A 402 -15.87 -20.30 -21.94
CA SER A 402 -14.65 -20.01 -22.71
C SER A 402 -14.02 -18.67 -22.34
N LEU A 403 -14.83 -17.64 -22.11
CA LEU A 403 -14.38 -16.33 -21.66
C LEU A 403 -13.75 -16.43 -20.26
N ARG A 404 -14.41 -17.11 -19.33
CA ARG A 404 -13.87 -17.32 -17.98
C ARG A 404 -12.54 -18.09 -18.01
N ALA A 405 -12.45 -19.15 -18.82
CA ALA A 405 -11.22 -19.91 -18.98
C ALA A 405 -10.07 -19.05 -19.55
N ALA A 406 -10.36 -18.18 -20.52
CA ALA A 406 -9.37 -17.27 -21.08
C ALA A 406 -8.87 -16.23 -20.05
N LEU A 407 -9.76 -15.72 -19.19
CA LEU A 407 -9.39 -14.80 -18.10
C LEU A 407 -8.55 -15.49 -17.02
N VAL A 408 -8.90 -16.73 -16.65
CA VAL A 408 -8.09 -17.55 -15.72
C VAL A 408 -6.70 -17.81 -16.29
N GLU A 409 -6.59 -18.12 -17.58
CA GLU A 409 -5.28 -18.31 -18.21
C GLU A 409 -4.45 -17.02 -18.26
N LEU A 410 -5.09 -15.87 -18.54
CA LEU A 410 -4.42 -14.58 -18.45
C LEU A 410 -3.92 -14.31 -17.03
N GLN A 411 -4.75 -14.55 -16.01
CA GLN A 411 -4.36 -14.41 -14.61
C GLN A 411 -3.13 -15.27 -14.28
N ARG A 412 -3.12 -16.53 -14.71
CA ARG A 412 -2.01 -17.46 -14.50
C ARG A 412 -0.72 -16.98 -15.17
N ARG A 413 -0.82 -16.42 -16.38
CA ARG A 413 0.32 -15.83 -17.10
C ARG A 413 0.89 -14.59 -16.38
N CYS A 414 0.03 -13.72 -15.86
CA CYS A 414 0.44 -12.57 -15.05
C CYS A 414 1.05 -12.99 -13.70
N ALA A 415 0.72 -14.19 -13.22
CA ALA A 415 1.20 -14.77 -11.97
C ALA A 415 2.47 -15.63 -12.08
N LEU A 416 3.10 -15.73 -13.25
CA LEU A 416 4.26 -16.61 -13.45
C LEU A 416 5.39 -16.27 -12.45
N PRO A 417 6.04 -17.29 -11.84
CA PRO A 417 7.14 -17.06 -10.89
C PRO A 417 8.30 -16.30 -11.51
N ARG A 418 8.61 -16.57 -12.77
CA ARG A 418 9.66 -15.84 -13.48
C ARG A 418 9.12 -14.50 -14.00
N VAL A 419 9.55 -13.41 -13.39
CA VAL A 419 9.10 -12.05 -13.70
C VAL A 419 9.23 -11.71 -15.20
N SER A 420 10.31 -12.15 -15.84
CA SER A 420 10.55 -11.89 -17.27
C SER A 420 9.56 -12.56 -18.22
N GLU A 421 8.82 -13.58 -17.78
CA GLU A 421 7.84 -14.31 -18.59
C GLU A 421 6.41 -13.76 -18.45
N ARG A 422 6.15 -12.90 -17.46
CA ARG A 422 4.85 -12.24 -17.29
C ARG A 422 4.64 -11.24 -18.41
N PRO A 423 3.46 -11.14 -19.05
CA PRO A 423 3.21 -10.12 -20.08
C PRO A 423 3.32 -8.71 -19.51
N ASP A 424 3.65 -7.71 -20.33
CA ASP A 424 3.49 -6.31 -19.93
C ASP A 424 2.03 -5.84 -20.05
N PHE A 425 1.71 -4.66 -19.50
CA PHE A 425 0.34 -4.15 -19.54
C PHE A 425 -0.18 -3.81 -20.94
N GLY A 426 0.71 -3.54 -21.91
CA GLY A 426 0.30 -3.37 -23.31
C GLY A 426 -0.21 -4.68 -23.91
N GLU A 427 0.53 -5.77 -23.67
CA GLU A 427 0.13 -7.13 -24.04
C GLU A 427 -1.19 -7.56 -23.36
N ILE A 428 -1.31 -7.32 -22.04
CA ILE A 428 -2.52 -7.62 -21.26
C ILE A 428 -3.71 -6.83 -21.80
N GLN A 429 -3.55 -5.53 -22.06
CA GLN A 429 -4.62 -4.69 -22.59
C GLN A 429 -5.11 -5.18 -23.96
N ALA A 430 -4.19 -5.59 -24.85
CA ALA A 430 -4.55 -6.14 -26.16
C ALA A 430 -5.39 -7.43 -26.02
N ILE A 431 -4.99 -8.34 -25.13
CA ILE A 431 -5.72 -9.59 -24.85
C ILE A 431 -7.13 -9.27 -24.32
N LEU A 432 -7.24 -8.38 -23.34
CA LEU A 432 -8.53 -8.03 -22.73
C LEU A 432 -9.49 -7.35 -23.72
N ARG A 433 -8.97 -6.50 -24.62
CA ARG A 433 -9.79 -5.88 -25.68
C ARG A 433 -10.32 -6.92 -26.67
N ASP A 434 -9.50 -7.89 -27.07
CA ASP A 434 -9.93 -8.98 -27.95
C ASP A 434 -11.00 -9.86 -27.28
N LEU A 435 -10.82 -10.19 -26.00
CA LEU A 435 -11.84 -10.91 -25.21
C LEU A 435 -13.15 -10.11 -25.10
N ALA A 436 -13.08 -8.80 -24.86
CA ALA A 436 -14.25 -7.93 -24.80
C ALA A 436 -15.00 -7.88 -26.14
N ALA A 437 -14.29 -7.73 -27.25
CA ALA A 437 -14.89 -7.73 -28.59
C ALA A 437 -15.59 -9.06 -28.90
N ARG A 438 -14.98 -10.19 -28.55
CA ARG A 438 -15.59 -11.53 -28.73
C ARG A 438 -16.81 -11.75 -27.84
N SER A 439 -16.83 -11.17 -26.64
CA SER A 439 -17.96 -11.30 -25.71
C SER A 439 -19.20 -10.53 -26.16
N GLN A 440 -19.03 -9.40 -26.86
CA GLN A 440 -20.13 -8.62 -27.45
C GLN A 440 -20.72 -9.26 -28.71
N ALA A 441 -20.02 -10.22 -29.33
CA ALA A 441 -20.49 -10.94 -30.52
C ALA A 441 -21.51 -12.05 -30.23
N PHE A 442 -21.84 -12.32 -28.96
CA PHE A 442 -22.93 -13.24 -28.59
C PHE A 442 -24.22 -12.45 -28.35
N PRO A 443 -25.33 -12.77 -29.04
CA PRO A 443 -26.60 -12.09 -28.80
C PRO A 443 -27.04 -12.33 -27.36
N GLN A 444 -27.39 -11.25 -26.65
CA GLN A 444 -28.14 -11.35 -25.41
C GLN A 444 -29.45 -12.06 -25.73
N VAL A 445 -29.57 -13.31 -25.28
CA VAL A 445 -30.86 -14.00 -25.29
C VAL A 445 -31.74 -13.21 -24.32
N ARG A 446 -32.74 -12.53 -24.89
CA ARG A 446 -33.69 -11.66 -24.21
C ARG A 446 -34.44 -12.37 -23.09
#